data_AF-A0A550GI85-F1
#
_entry.id   AF-A0A550GI85-F1
#
_cell.length_a   1.000
_cell.length_b   1.000
_cell.length_c   1.000
_cell.angle_alpha   90.00
_cell.angle_beta   90.00
_cell.angle_gamma   90.00
#
_symmetry.space_group_name_H-M   'P 1'
#
loop_
_entity.id
_entity.type
_entity.pdbx_description
1 polymer ?
#
loop_
_entity_poly.entity_id
_entity_poly.type
_entity_poly.pdbx_seq_one_letter_code
_entity_poly.pdbx_strand_id
1 'polypeptide(L)'
;MFIEALIAFLLILSSALFIYALGRHAAPKHTQSENERAEYACGEKAPIQRLKINVTLYRYLIYFAIFDSSVLVLAFSALSAEGVNVPLLILYLFIMLASSLILLEGGKDQYE
;
A
#
# COMPACT_ATOMS: atom_id res chain seq x y z
N MET A 1 -10.09 -17.25 -16.80
CA MET A 1 -9.43 -16.60 -15.64
C MET A 1 -8.19 -15.78 -16.00
N PHE A 2 -7.09 -16.36 -16.50
CA PHE A 2 -5.87 -15.57 -16.81
C PHE A 2 -6.07 -14.54 -17.93
N ILE A 3 -6.77 -14.90 -19.02
CA ILE A 3 -7.04 -13.98 -20.14
C ILE A 3 -7.94 -12.82 -19.68
N GLU A 4 -8.98 -13.10 -18.89
CA GLU A 4 -9.88 -12.08 -18.34
C GLU A 4 -9.13 -11.11 -17.43
N ALA A 5 -8.25 -11.63 -16.56
CA ALA A 5 -7.39 -10.80 -15.69
C ALA A 5 -6.43 -9.93 -16.50
N LEU A 6 -5.85 -10.47 -17.57
CA LEU A 6 -4.97 -9.71 -18.47
C LEU A 6 -5.73 -8.59 -19.18
N ILE A 7 -6.94 -8.88 -19.68
CA ILE A 7 -7.81 -7.88 -20.32
C ILE A 7 -8.19 -6.79 -19.31
N ALA A 8 -8.60 -7.15 -18.10
CA ALA A 8 -8.95 -6.20 -17.06
C ALA A 8 -7.77 -5.30 -16.68
N PHE A 9 -6.58 -5.86 -16.52
CA PHE A 9 -5.35 -5.11 -16.24
C PHE A 9 -5.04 -4.10 -17.36
N LEU A 10 -5.10 -4.54 -18.62
CA LEU A 10 -4.84 -3.67 -19.76
C LEU A 10 -5.86 -2.53 -19.87
N LEU A 11 -7.14 -2.79 -19.60
CA LEU A 11 -8.19 -1.77 -19.60
C LEU A 11 -7.98 -0.72 -18.52
N ILE A 12 -7.61 -1.13 -17.31
CA ILE A 12 -7.33 -0.20 -16.21
C ILE A 12 -6.11 0.65 -16.54
N LEU A 13 -5.03 0.02 -17.00
CA LEU A 13 -3.80 0.70 -17.37
C LEU A 13 -4.04 1.70 -18.52
N SER A 14 -4.76 1.29 -19.57
CA SER A 14 -5.07 2.15 -20.70
C SER A 14 -5.94 3.33 -20.29
N SER A 15 -6.92 3.10 -19.40
CA SER A 15 -7.80 4.16 -18.89
C SER A 15 -7.03 5.18 -18.06
N ALA A 16 -6.14 4.73 -17.17
CA ALA A 16 -5.29 5.62 -16.38
C ALA A 16 -4.35 6.46 -17.26
N LEU A 17 -3.70 5.84 -18.24
CA LEU A 17 -2.86 6.53 -19.21
C LEU A 17 -3.64 7.52 -20.06
N PHE A 18 -4.85 7.16 -20.47
CA PHE A 18 -5.74 8.03 -21.23
C PHE A 18 -6.13 9.28 -20.43
N ILE A 19 -6.54 9.11 -19.16
CA ILE A 19 -6.87 10.23 -18.27
C ILE A 19 -5.64 11.13 -18.07
N TYR A 20 -4.47 10.54 -17.83
CA TYR A 20 -3.23 11.29 -17.67
C TYR A 20 -2.86 12.09 -18.93
N ALA A 21 -2.95 11.45 -20.10
CA ALA A 21 -2.68 12.10 -21.37
C ALA A 21 -3.66 13.24 -21.64
N LEU A 22 -4.96 13.03 -21.37
CA LEU A 22 -5.99 14.05 -21.52
C LEU A 22 -5.73 15.25 -20.60
N GLY A 23 -5.41 15.00 -19.32
CA GLY A 23 -5.03 16.05 -18.38
C GLY A 23 -3.78 16.81 -18.83
N ARG A 24 -2.76 16.10 -19.33
CA ARG A 24 -1.54 16.70 -19.86
C ARG A 24 -1.78 17.56 -21.12
N HIS A 25 -2.71 17.14 -21.98
CA HIS A 25 -3.05 17.87 -23.20
C HIS A 25 -3.96 19.08 -22.93
N ALA A 26 -4.87 18.97 -21.96
CA ALA A 26 -5.77 20.06 -21.58
C ALA A 26 -5.09 21.13 -20.70
N ALA A 27 -4.03 20.76 -19.98
CA ALA A 27 -3.33 21.68 -19.09
C ALA A 27 -2.61 22.82 -19.87
N PRO A 28 -2.71 24.07 -19.41
CA PRO A 28 -1.98 25.18 -20.00
C PRO A 28 -0.47 24.97 -19.81
N LYS A 29 0.28 25.09 -20.91
CA LYS A 29 1.74 25.00 -20.88
C LYS A 29 2.30 26.33 -20.36
N HIS A 30 2.65 26.40 -19.07
CA HIS A 30 3.26 27.60 -18.48
C HIS A 30 4.79 27.51 -18.45
N THR A 31 5.46 28.65 -18.63
CA THR A 31 6.91 28.78 -18.39
C THR A 31 7.14 28.79 -16.89
N GLN A 32 7.41 27.62 -16.32
CA GLN A 32 7.54 27.48 -14.88
C GLN A 32 8.72 28.31 -14.35
N SER A 33 8.43 29.24 -13.44
CA SER A 33 9.43 29.95 -12.66
C SER A 33 10.04 29.06 -11.58
N GLU A 34 11.25 29.38 -11.11
CA GLU A 34 11.91 28.64 -10.02
C GLU A 34 11.04 28.54 -8.77
N ASN A 35 10.23 29.56 -8.47
CA ASN A 35 9.33 29.57 -7.33
C ASN A 35 8.10 28.68 -7.52
N GLU A 36 7.59 28.50 -8.75
CA GLU A 36 6.49 27.57 -9.03
C GLU A 36 6.91 26.10 -8.96
N ARG A 37 8.22 25.84 -9.11
CA ARG A 37 8.82 24.52 -8.93
C ARG A 37 9.27 24.26 -7.50
N ALA A 38 9.14 25.23 -6.60
CA ALA A 38 9.49 25.05 -5.21
C ALA A 38 8.58 23.97 -4.59
N GLU A 39 9.18 23.11 -3.77
CA GLU A 39 8.48 22.04 -3.04
C GLU A 39 7.41 22.59 -2.08
N TYR A 40 7.52 23.87 -1.72
CA TYR A 40 6.61 24.55 -0.81
C TYR A 40 6.12 25.90 -1.38
N ALA A 41 4.80 26.11 -1.31
CA ALA A 41 4.14 27.25 -1.94
C ALA A 41 4.43 28.60 -1.26
N CYS A 42 4.85 28.60 0.01
CA CYS A 42 5.13 29.84 0.74
C CYS A 42 6.51 30.45 0.44
N GLY A 43 7.26 29.91 -0.52
CA GLY A 43 8.60 30.39 -0.89
C GLY A 43 9.70 30.09 0.15
N GLU A 44 9.33 29.48 1.27
CA GLU A 44 10.28 28.94 2.24
C GLU A 44 10.99 27.73 1.63
N LYS A 45 12.33 27.71 1.72
CA LYS A 45 13.12 26.56 1.32
C LYS A 45 12.89 25.46 2.35
N ALA A 46 11.92 24.59 2.10
CA ALA A 46 11.71 23.39 2.89
C ALA A 46 13.06 22.64 2.95
N PRO A 47 13.61 22.38 4.15
CA PRO A 47 14.83 21.61 4.24
C PRO A 47 14.51 20.21 3.72
N ILE A 48 15.20 19.80 2.65
CA ILE A 48 15.15 18.42 2.12
C ILE A 48 15.78 17.52 3.19
N GLN A 49 15.02 17.19 4.22
CA GLN A 49 15.38 16.12 5.12
C GLN A 49 15.16 14.86 4.31
N ARG A 50 16.27 14.27 3.85
CA ARG A 50 16.30 12.92 3.24
C ARG A 50 15.30 12.07 3.98
N LEU A 51 14.39 11.41 3.25
CA LEU A 51 13.32 10.59 3.80
C LEU A 51 13.92 9.65 4.86
N LYS A 52 13.88 10.06 6.13
CA LYS A 52 14.35 9.23 7.24
C LYS A 52 13.20 8.28 7.50
N ILE A 53 13.28 7.10 6.87
CA ILE A 53 12.36 6.01 7.20
C ILE A 53 12.51 5.80 8.71
N ASN A 54 11.49 6.21 9.45
CA ASN A 54 11.47 6.05 10.88
C ASN A 54 11.46 4.53 11.17
N VAL A 55 12.15 4.10 12.22
CA VAL A 55 12.19 2.70 12.66
C VAL A 55 10.77 2.15 12.84
N THR A 56 9.82 3.01 13.19
CA THR A 56 8.39 2.70 13.28
C THR A 56 7.78 2.28 11.94
N LEU A 57 8.04 3.01 10.85
CA LEU A 57 7.53 2.69 9.52
C LEU A 57 8.10 1.36 9.01
N TYR A 58 9.38 1.12 9.28
CA TYR A 58 10.03 -0.14 8.93
C TYR A 58 9.41 -1.33 9.66
N ARG A 59 9.18 -1.21 10.98
CA ARG A 59 8.49 -2.26 11.77
C ARG A 59 7.08 -2.49 11.26
N TYR A 60 6.34 -1.41 10.99
CA TYR A 60 4.99 -1.50 10.42
C TYR A 60 4.98 -2.26 9.09
N LEU A 61 5.89 -1.95 8.16
CA LEU A 61 5.97 -2.63 6.86
C LEU A 61 6.27 -4.12 6.99
N ILE A 62 7.15 -4.51 7.93
CA ILE A 62 7.42 -5.92 8.21
C ILE A 62 6.16 -6.62 8.69
N TYR A 63 5.49 -6.06 9.70
CA TYR A 63 4.26 -6.65 10.21
C TYR A 63 3.19 -6.73 9.13
N PHE A 64 2.98 -5.65 8.37
CA PHE A 64 2.05 -5.61 7.25
C PHE A 64 2.33 -6.72 6.23
N ALA A 65 3.59 -6.91 5.80
CA ALA A 65 3.94 -7.96 4.86
C ALA A 65 3.70 -9.38 5.41
N ILE A 66 3.98 -9.60 6.70
CA ILE A 66 3.68 -10.88 7.37
C ILE A 66 2.17 -11.12 7.39
N PHE A 67 1.36 -10.12 7.75
CA PHE A 67 -0.09 -10.23 7.78
C PHE A 67 -0.73 -10.38 6.40
N ASP A 68 -0.20 -9.70 5.39
CA ASP A 68 -0.77 -9.73 4.05
C ASP A 68 -0.49 -11.08 3.38
N SER A 69 0.75 -11.56 3.46
CA SER A 69 1.13 -12.88 2.94
C SER A 69 0.39 -14.02 3.64
N SER A 70 0.14 -13.88 4.95
CA SER A 70 -0.56 -14.88 5.73
C SER A 70 -2.05 -14.98 5.34
N VAL A 71 -2.71 -13.88 5.00
CA VAL A 71 -4.09 -13.91 4.46
C VAL A 71 -4.14 -14.63 3.12
N LEU A 72 -3.16 -14.42 2.24
CA LEU A 72 -3.08 -15.14 0.95
C LEU A 72 -2.91 -16.65 1.16
N VAL A 73 -2.05 -17.08 2.10
CA VAL A 73 -1.89 -18.50 2.45
C VAL A 73 -3.21 -19.12 2.92
N LEU A 74 -3.98 -18.41 3.75
CA LEU A 74 -5.31 -18.87 4.17
C LEU A 74 -6.28 -18.98 2.99
N ALA A 75 -6.32 -17.97 2.12
CA ALA A 75 -7.23 -17.95 0.99
C ALA A 75 -6.96 -19.13 0.05
N PHE A 76 -5.69 -19.42 -0.25
CA PHE A 76 -5.32 -20.57 -1.08
C PHE A 76 -5.55 -21.91 -0.38
N SER A 77 -5.28 -21.99 0.93
CA SER A 77 -5.57 -23.17 1.74
C SER A 77 -7.08 -23.48 1.74
N ALA A 78 -7.92 -22.48 2.01
CA ALA A 78 -9.38 -22.61 2.02
C ALA A 78 -9.96 -22.96 0.64
N LEU A 79 -9.37 -22.46 -0.44
CA LEU A 79 -9.80 -22.78 -1.81
C LEU A 79 -9.45 -24.22 -2.21
N SER A 80 -8.41 -24.79 -1.59
CA SER A 80 -7.98 -26.19 -1.76
C SER A 80 -8.79 -27.11 -0.84
N ALA A 81 -10.11 -27.17 -1.06
CA ALA A 81 -11.12 -27.71 -0.15
C ALA A 81 -10.99 -29.22 0.21
N GLU A 82 -10.09 -29.98 -0.44
CA GLU A 82 -9.94 -31.43 -0.18
C GLU A 82 -9.07 -31.78 1.05
N GLY A 83 -8.46 -30.80 1.73
CA GLY A 83 -7.51 -31.08 2.82
C GLY A 83 -7.45 -30.07 3.96
N VAL A 84 -8.46 -29.20 4.09
CA VAL A 84 -8.41 -28.10 5.08
C VAL A 84 -8.60 -28.66 6.50
N ASN A 85 -7.50 -28.68 7.24
CA ASN A 85 -7.51 -29.03 8.66
C ASN A 85 -8.05 -27.84 9.48
N VAL A 86 -9.37 -27.83 9.66
CA VAL A 86 -10.15 -26.79 10.38
C VAL A 86 -9.48 -26.28 11.67
N PRO A 87 -8.96 -27.11 12.59
CA PRO A 87 -8.30 -26.61 13.79
C PRO A 87 -7.01 -25.82 13.53
N LEU A 88 -6.21 -26.17 12.52
CA LEU A 88 -5.03 -25.39 12.15
C LEU A 88 -5.41 -24.02 11.57
N LEU A 89 -6.52 -23.96 10.82
CA LEU A 89 -7.06 -22.71 10.29
C LEU A 89 -7.55 -21.79 11.42
N ILE A 90 -8.25 -22.34 12.43
CA ILE A 90 -8.69 -21.58 13.61
C ILE A 90 -7.49 -21.04 14.40
N LEU A 91 -6.48 -21.89 14.67
CA LEU A 91 -5.26 -21.47 15.38
C LEU A 91 -4.56 -20.33 14.64
N TYR A 92 -4.48 -20.42 13.32
CA TYR A 92 -3.87 -19.39 12.51
C TYR A 92 -4.64 -18.07 12.56
N LEU A 93 -5.97 -18.10 12.41
CA LEU A 93 -6.81 -16.90 12.54
C LEU A 93 -6.65 -16.25 13.92
N PHE A 94 -6.47 -17.05 14.97
CA PHE A 94 -6.19 -16.56 16.31
C PHE A 94 -4.83 -15.86 16.42
N ILE A 95 -3.77 -16.43 15.86
CA ILE A 95 -2.43 -15.79 15.81
C ILE A 95 -2.50 -14.46 15.05
N MET A 96 -3.24 -14.44 13.94
CA MET A 96 -3.47 -13.24 13.14
C MET A 96 -4.19 -12.14 13.94
N LEU A 97 -5.26 -12.49 14.65
CA LEU A 97 -5.97 -11.57 15.52
C LEU A 97 -5.04 -11.03 16.63
N ALA A 98 -4.32 -11.90 17.32
CA ALA A 98 -3.42 -11.52 18.41
C ALA A 98 -2.32 -10.56 17.94
N SER A 99 -1.69 -10.87 16.81
CA SER A 99 -0.66 -10.00 16.25
C SER A 99 -1.25 -8.65 15.82
N SER A 100 -2.48 -8.61 15.28
CA SER A 100 -3.14 -7.35 14.90
C SER A 100 -3.44 -6.45 16.09
N LEU A 101 -3.77 -7.04 17.25
CA LEU A 101 -3.97 -6.33 18.51
C LEU A 101 -2.65 -5.74 19.03
N ILE A 102 -1.56 -6.51 18.96
CA ILE A 102 -0.21 -6.02 19.32
C ILE A 102 0.19 -4.84 18.43
N LEU A 103 -0.11 -4.90 17.13
CA LEU A 103 0.19 -3.79 16.21
C LEU A 103 -0.64 -2.54 16.56
N LEU A 104 -1.92 -2.72 16.93
CA LEU A 104 -2.80 -1.62 17.33
C LEU A 104 -2.31 -0.95 18.63
N GLU A 105 -1.83 -1.73 19.58
CA GLU A 105 -1.32 -1.24 20.86
C GLU A 105 0.05 -0.57 20.71
N GLY A 106 0.95 -1.15 19.91
CA GLY A 106 2.28 -0.57 19.65
C GLY A 106 2.27 0.78 18.91
N GLY A 107 1.13 1.19 18.34
CA GLY A 107 0.93 2.53 17.78
C GLY A 107 0.50 3.59 18.79
N LYS A 108 0.07 3.21 20.00
CA LYS A 108 -0.50 4.12 21.00
C LYS A 108 0.57 4.89 21.79
N ASP A 109 1.75 4.31 21.95
CA ASP A 109 2.85 4.87 22.76
C ASP A 109 3.73 5.88 21.99
N GLN A 110 3.32 6.32 20.80
CA GLN A 110 4.10 7.26 19.97
C GLN A 110 3.59 8.72 20.06
N TYR A 111 2.59 8.98 20.92
CA TYR A 111 2.00 10.31 21.13
C TYR A 111 2.08 10.81 22.58
N GLU A 112 2.88 10.16 23.44
CA GLU A 112 3.30 10.70 24.74
C GLU A 112 4.75 11.20 24.71
#